data_AF-A0A9P8JFI7-F1
#
_entry.id   AF-A0A9P8JFI7-F1
#
_cell.length_a   1.000
_cell.length_b   1.000
_cell.length_c   1.000
_cell.angle_alpha   90.00
_cell.angle_beta   90.00
_cell.angle_gamma   90.00
#
_symmetry.space_group_name_H-M   'P 1'
#
loop_
_entity.id
_entity.type
_entity.pdbx_description
1 polymer ?
#
loop_
_entity_poly.entity_id
_entity_poly.type
_entity_poly.pdbx_seq_one_letter_code
_entity_poly.pdbx_strand_id
1 'polypeptide(L)'
;VFSNCYVEGSIDFIWGFGTAYFYRSVIASNTKGACVTAQGRVATTPAAYIFDECLITYTSTYGSTFGASYLGRPYSNYSTVVYKNSYLDKHINAAGWQVWSTGNPQTSNVTFGEYNNTGPGAWVSGTARVSFATNMTADQVAGYSLSTWVGDTSFIDQTAWNYEPSWSFPASTTTGSASSTSSGVSGPTSTSSINAHPDSGSVPPQYAVIVSADGQHNASFTNLTAALASLPNDSTNQTIFIYAGSYNEQIPSINRPGAIRVIGYTSSSPGQSYKDNSVTVTFARGLSVSPLPSGHSDAETATIATASNRISFYNINFINSDNLDGLEANYVTLAASIYGNDIGFYGCSFQGWQDTLLTGATTGYQYYESCY
;
A
#
# COMPACT_ATOMS: atom_id res chain seq x y z
N VAL A 1 -4.62 -3.63 4.52
CA VAL A 1 -5.69 -3.24 3.56
C VAL A 1 -5.20 -2.04 2.81
N PHE A 2 -5.31 -2.05 1.50
CA PHE A 2 -4.99 -0.93 0.62
C PHE A 2 -6.28 -0.56 -0.11
N SER A 3 -6.74 0.68 0.01
CA SER A 3 -7.85 1.17 -0.80
C SER A 3 -7.52 2.49 -1.46
N ASN A 4 -7.97 2.65 -2.70
CA ASN A 4 -7.66 3.82 -3.51
C ASN A 4 -6.14 4.09 -3.67
N CYS A 5 -5.29 3.09 -3.40
CA CYS A 5 -3.83 3.21 -3.47
C CYS A 5 -3.30 2.86 -4.86
N TYR A 6 -2.35 3.64 -5.36
CA TYR A 6 -1.54 3.31 -6.54
C TYR A 6 -0.39 2.44 -6.08
N VAL A 7 -0.11 1.35 -6.79
CA VAL A 7 1.04 0.48 -6.52
C VAL A 7 1.71 0.20 -7.85
N GLU A 8 2.99 0.52 -7.95
CA GLU A 8 3.78 0.31 -9.17
C GLU A 8 5.03 -0.51 -8.89
N GLY A 9 5.34 -1.40 -9.82
CA GLY A 9 6.60 -2.13 -9.76
C GLY A 9 6.86 -3.03 -10.96
N SER A 10 7.93 -3.82 -10.82
CA SER A 10 8.51 -4.61 -11.90
C SER A 10 8.19 -6.10 -11.76
N ILE A 11 9.07 -6.89 -11.14
CA ILE A 11 8.89 -8.34 -10.95
C ILE A 11 8.51 -8.60 -9.49
N ASP A 12 7.45 -9.38 -9.27
CA ASP A 12 6.99 -9.82 -7.95
C ASP A 12 6.76 -8.64 -6.98
N PHE A 13 6.30 -7.50 -7.49
CA PHE A 13 6.29 -6.25 -6.71
C PHE A 13 5.22 -6.23 -5.59
N ILE A 14 4.32 -7.21 -5.56
CA ILE A 14 3.48 -7.53 -4.40
C ILE A 14 3.77 -9.00 -3.99
N TRP A 15 4.70 -9.19 -3.05
CA TRP A 15 5.15 -10.52 -2.63
C TRP A 15 5.12 -10.71 -1.12
N GLY A 16 5.31 -11.94 -0.66
CA GLY A 16 5.38 -12.28 0.76
C GLY A 16 4.29 -13.25 1.23
N PHE A 17 4.15 -13.40 2.54
CA PHE A 17 3.41 -14.52 3.15
C PHE A 17 2.08 -14.11 3.80
N GLY A 18 1.80 -12.81 3.87
CA GLY A 18 0.66 -12.26 4.62
C GLY A 18 -0.67 -12.29 3.87
N THR A 19 -1.65 -11.60 4.48
CA THR A 19 -2.94 -11.29 3.87
C THR A 19 -2.97 -9.83 3.43
N ALA A 20 -3.33 -9.57 2.19
CA ALA A 20 -3.54 -8.23 1.66
C ALA A 20 -4.85 -8.17 0.89
N TYR A 21 -5.64 -7.12 1.16
CA TYR A 21 -6.84 -6.78 0.41
C TYR A 21 -6.63 -5.43 -0.25
N PHE A 22 -6.69 -5.40 -1.57
CA PHE A 22 -6.61 -4.22 -2.41
C PHE A 22 -8.02 -3.92 -2.93
N TYR A 23 -8.51 -2.71 -2.66
CA TYR A 23 -9.85 -2.29 -3.04
C TYR A 23 -9.80 -0.99 -3.84
N ARG A 24 -10.37 -0.98 -5.05
CA ARG A 24 -10.38 0.21 -5.91
C ARG A 24 -8.98 0.80 -6.15
N SER A 25 -7.97 -0.07 -6.15
CA SER A 25 -6.56 0.28 -6.32
C SER A 25 -6.13 0.20 -7.78
N VAL A 26 -5.13 0.99 -8.17
CA VAL A 26 -4.39 0.82 -9.42
C VAL A 26 -3.13 0.06 -9.13
N ILE A 27 -2.93 -1.00 -9.90
CA ILE A 27 -1.76 -1.87 -9.82
C ILE A 27 -1.08 -1.81 -11.18
N ALA A 28 0.05 -1.10 -11.25
CA ALA A 28 0.72 -0.74 -12.49
C ALA A 28 2.05 -1.48 -12.68
N SER A 29 2.14 -2.29 -13.73
CA SER A 29 3.40 -2.91 -14.14
C SER A 29 4.27 -1.91 -14.90
N ASN A 30 5.51 -1.69 -14.46
CA ASN A 30 6.42 -0.74 -15.11
C ASN A 30 7.43 -1.38 -16.07
N THR A 31 7.52 -2.72 -16.10
CA THR A 31 8.39 -3.47 -17.00
C THR A 31 7.65 -4.61 -17.69
N LYS A 32 8.10 -4.97 -18.88
CA LYS A 32 7.60 -6.13 -19.62
C LYS A 32 7.97 -7.42 -18.89
N GLY A 33 7.03 -8.37 -18.80
CA GLY A 33 7.29 -9.67 -18.17
C GLY A 33 7.13 -9.65 -16.66
N ALA A 34 6.52 -8.58 -16.12
CA ALA A 34 6.15 -8.47 -14.73
C ALA A 34 5.30 -9.68 -14.28
N CYS A 35 5.56 -10.14 -13.06
CA CYS A 35 4.58 -10.92 -12.31
C CYS A 35 4.07 -9.99 -11.22
N VAL A 36 2.77 -9.65 -11.25
CA VAL A 36 2.21 -8.69 -10.29
C VAL A 36 2.32 -9.21 -8.86
N THR A 37 2.06 -10.51 -8.67
CA THR A 37 2.10 -11.14 -7.36
C THR A 37 3.05 -12.34 -7.26
N ALA A 38 3.67 -12.48 -6.09
CA ALA A 38 4.37 -13.69 -5.66
C ALA A 38 3.99 -14.03 -4.20
N GLN A 39 2.78 -14.55 -4.03
CA GLN A 39 2.23 -14.89 -2.71
C GLN A 39 2.86 -16.19 -2.20
N GLY A 40 3.31 -16.24 -0.95
CA GLY A 40 4.18 -17.28 -0.40
C GLY A 40 3.51 -18.24 0.59
N ARG A 41 2.18 -18.29 0.69
CA ARG A 41 1.48 -19.18 1.64
C ARG A 41 1.99 -20.63 1.50
N VAL A 42 2.49 -21.19 2.59
CA VAL A 42 3.16 -22.51 2.62
C VAL A 42 2.27 -23.66 3.10
N ALA A 43 1.09 -23.36 3.65
CA ALA A 43 0.16 -24.34 4.21
C ALA A 43 -1.28 -23.79 4.17
N THR A 44 -2.22 -24.51 4.77
CA THR A 44 -3.64 -24.10 4.83
C THR A 44 -3.92 -22.93 5.78
N THR A 45 -2.91 -22.30 6.38
CA THR A 45 -3.04 -21.06 7.19
C THR A 45 -3.71 -19.93 6.40
N PRO A 46 -4.65 -19.15 6.97
CA PRO A 46 -5.28 -18.04 6.26
C PRO A 46 -4.26 -16.98 5.82
N ALA A 47 -3.96 -16.95 4.52
CA ALA A 47 -3.16 -15.92 3.86
C ALA A 47 -3.60 -15.84 2.39
N ALA A 48 -3.83 -14.63 1.88
CA ALA A 48 -4.24 -14.42 0.49
C ALA A 48 -3.99 -12.99 0.04
N TYR A 49 -3.78 -12.80 -1.26
CA TYR A 49 -3.85 -11.49 -1.91
C TYR A 49 -5.16 -11.39 -2.70
N ILE A 50 -5.99 -10.41 -2.36
CA ILE A 50 -7.30 -10.20 -2.99
C ILE A 50 -7.32 -8.81 -3.59
N PHE A 51 -7.67 -8.74 -4.88
CA PHE A 51 -7.84 -7.51 -5.63
C PHE A 51 -9.31 -7.40 -6.02
N ASP A 52 -9.99 -6.38 -5.52
CA ASP A 52 -11.43 -6.18 -5.72
C ASP A 52 -11.69 -4.78 -6.26
N GLU A 53 -12.42 -4.70 -7.38
CA GLU A 53 -12.65 -3.44 -8.10
C GLU A 53 -11.34 -2.71 -8.48
N CYS A 54 -10.24 -3.43 -8.73
CA CYS A 54 -8.95 -2.82 -9.04
C CYS A 54 -8.76 -2.57 -10.55
N LEU A 55 -7.89 -1.63 -10.89
CA LEU A 55 -7.38 -1.42 -12.25
C LEU A 55 -5.97 -2.00 -12.34
N ILE A 56 -5.83 -3.13 -13.04
CA ILE A 56 -4.54 -3.77 -13.30
C ILE A 56 -4.05 -3.29 -14.66
N THR A 57 -3.03 -2.44 -14.65
CA THR A 57 -2.56 -1.69 -15.81
C THR A 57 -1.03 -1.64 -15.88
N TYR A 58 -0.50 -0.79 -16.76
CA TYR A 58 0.92 -0.65 -17.01
C TYR A 58 1.29 0.81 -17.21
N THR A 59 2.54 1.15 -16.92
CA THR A 59 3.04 2.52 -17.06
C THR A 59 3.52 2.80 -18.49
N SER A 60 3.86 4.04 -18.77
CA SER A 60 4.49 4.43 -20.04
C SER A 60 5.86 3.76 -20.26
N THR A 61 6.55 3.33 -19.20
CA THR A 61 7.88 2.67 -19.28
C THR A 61 7.78 1.20 -19.66
N TYR A 62 6.58 0.59 -19.63
CA TYR A 62 6.36 -0.81 -19.97
C TYR A 62 6.77 -1.16 -21.42
N GLY A 63 6.73 -0.18 -22.32
CA GLY A 63 7.01 -0.34 -23.74
C GLY A 63 5.77 -0.66 -24.57
N SER A 64 5.98 -1.19 -25.79
CA SER A 64 4.93 -1.35 -26.81
C SER A 64 4.53 -2.80 -27.11
N THR A 65 5.17 -3.78 -26.48
CA THR A 65 4.86 -5.21 -26.66
C THR A 65 4.06 -5.73 -25.47
N PHE A 66 2.76 -5.90 -25.66
CA PHE A 66 1.81 -6.33 -24.64
C PHE A 66 1.67 -7.86 -24.54
N GLY A 67 0.84 -8.34 -23.61
CA GLY A 67 0.60 -9.77 -23.38
C GLY A 67 1.78 -10.54 -22.77
N ALA A 68 2.69 -9.85 -22.08
CA ALA A 68 3.91 -10.46 -21.55
C ALA A 68 3.92 -10.61 -20.03
N SER A 69 3.08 -9.86 -19.31
CA SER A 69 3.05 -9.88 -17.84
C SER A 69 1.99 -10.84 -17.32
N TYR A 70 2.15 -11.32 -16.10
CA TYR A 70 1.27 -12.27 -15.46
C TYR A 70 0.66 -11.66 -14.20
N LEU A 71 -0.56 -12.08 -13.88
CA LEU A 71 -1.24 -11.75 -12.62
C LEU A 71 -0.45 -12.23 -11.40
N GLY A 72 0.32 -13.30 -11.55
CA GLY A 72 1.28 -13.72 -10.56
C GLY A 72 1.91 -15.06 -10.87
N ARG A 73 2.78 -15.48 -9.95
CA ARG A 73 3.40 -16.80 -9.89
C ARG A 73 3.49 -17.30 -8.45
N PRO A 74 3.48 -18.61 -8.21
CA PRO A 74 3.37 -19.15 -6.87
C PRO A 74 4.74 -19.18 -6.18
N TYR A 75 5.01 -18.27 -5.24
CA TYR A 75 6.22 -18.37 -4.43
C TYR A 75 6.21 -19.64 -3.55
N SER A 76 5.02 -20.21 -3.28
CA SER A 76 4.89 -21.51 -2.61
C SER A 76 3.68 -22.32 -3.10
N ASN A 77 3.66 -23.63 -2.84
CA ASN A 77 2.64 -24.56 -3.33
C ASN A 77 1.20 -24.25 -2.91
N TYR A 78 0.98 -23.40 -1.90
CA TYR A 78 -0.35 -23.01 -1.41
C TYR A 78 -0.68 -21.54 -1.70
N SER A 79 0.04 -20.90 -2.63
CA SER A 79 -0.19 -19.50 -3.02
C SER A 79 -1.66 -19.23 -3.29
N THR A 80 -2.22 -18.19 -2.67
CA THR A 80 -3.63 -17.82 -2.83
C THR A 80 -3.73 -16.37 -3.31
N VAL A 81 -4.21 -16.18 -4.53
CA VAL A 81 -4.39 -14.86 -5.15
C VAL A 81 -5.72 -14.84 -5.91
N VAL A 82 -6.54 -13.82 -5.68
CA VAL A 82 -7.83 -13.65 -6.35
C VAL A 82 -7.97 -12.24 -6.92
N TYR A 83 -8.28 -12.14 -8.22
CA TYR A 83 -8.70 -10.91 -8.88
C TYR A 83 -10.20 -10.98 -9.17
N LYS A 84 -10.98 -10.07 -8.57
CA LYS A 84 -12.44 -10.02 -8.71
C LYS A 84 -12.91 -8.63 -9.09
N ASN A 85 -13.95 -8.55 -9.91
CA ASN A 85 -14.59 -7.29 -10.33
C ASN A 85 -13.62 -6.23 -10.88
N SER A 86 -12.46 -6.66 -11.38
CA SER A 86 -11.33 -5.79 -11.70
C SER A 86 -11.19 -5.61 -13.21
N TYR A 87 -10.60 -4.49 -13.63
CA TYR A 87 -10.22 -4.29 -15.03
C TYR A 87 -8.79 -4.79 -15.25
N LEU A 88 -8.60 -5.71 -16.19
CA LEU A 88 -7.30 -6.25 -16.58
C LEU A 88 -6.92 -5.73 -17.97
N ASP A 89 -5.88 -4.91 -18.05
CA ASP A 89 -5.45 -4.30 -19.31
C ASP A 89 -4.61 -5.25 -20.18
N LYS A 90 -4.41 -4.90 -21.46
CA LYS A 90 -3.86 -5.76 -22.53
C LYS A 90 -2.44 -6.26 -22.31
N HIS A 91 -1.72 -5.71 -21.35
CA HIS A 91 -0.37 -6.16 -20.97
C HIS A 91 -0.34 -7.56 -20.34
N ILE A 92 -1.47 -8.04 -19.81
CA ILE A 92 -1.60 -9.36 -19.21
C ILE A 92 -1.57 -10.46 -20.28
N ASN A 93 -0.73 -11.47 -20.07
CA ASN A 93 -0.57 -12.63 -20.92
C ASN A 93 -1.86 -13.46 -20.95
N ALA A 94 -2.17 -14.07 -22.11
CA ALA A 94 -3.34 -14.92 -22.27
C ALA A 94 -3.36 -16.10 -21.27
N ALA A 95 -2.19 -16.62 -20.88
CA ALA A 95 -2.04 -17.65 -19.85
C ALA A 95 -2.49 -17.20 -18.45
N GLY A 96 -2.50 -15.87 -18.19
CA GLY A 96 -2.90 -15.23 -16.93
C GLY A 96 -1.84 -15.36 -15.83
N TRP A 97 -1.37 -16.58 -15.58
CA TRP A 97 -0.48 -16.93 -14.47
C TRP A 97 0.74 -17.71 -14.97
N GLN A 98 1.83 -17.65 -14.22
CA GLN A 98 3.06 -18.37 -14.54
C GLN A 98 3.41 -19.37 -13.43
N VAL A 99 4.05 -20.48 -13.78
CA VAL A 99 4.72 -21.36 -12.80
C VAL A 99 5.88 -20.62 -12.14
N TRP A 100 6.28 -21.01 -10.93
CA TRP A 100 7.43 -20.38 -10.25
C TRP A 100 8.71 -20.50 -11.08
N SER A 101 9.03 -21.72 -11.50
CA SER A 101 10.07 -22.02 -12.48
C SER A 101 9.83 -23.38 -13.13
N THR A 102 10.47 -23.66 -14.27
CA THR A 102 10.35 -24.97 -14.95
C THR A 102 10.78 -26.14 -14.08
N GLY A 103 11.85 -25.99 -13.29
CA GLY A 103 12.35 -27.05 -12.40
C GLY A 103 11.60 -27.15 -11.06
N ASN A 104 10.82 -26.13 -10.70
CA ASN A 104 10.05 -26.09 -9.47
C ASN A 104 8.76 -25.29 -9.71
N PRO A 105 7.70 -25.91 -10.26
CA PRO A 105 6.50 -25.17 -10.70
C PRO A 105 5.66 -24.54 -9.57
N GLN A 106 5.63 -25.18 -8.40
CA GLN A 106 4.86 -24.78 -7.21
C GLN A 106 3.32 -24.65 -7.42
N THR A 107 2.69 -25.50 -8.26
CA THR A 107 1.28 -25.33 -8.65
C THR A 107 0.28 -26.29 -8.01
N SER A 108 0.71 -27.21 -7.13
CA SER A 108 -0.15 -28.35 -6.73
C SER A 108 -1.35 -27.98 -5.86
N ASN A 109 -1.27 -26.94 -5.04
CA ASN A 109 -2.35 -26.54 -4.11
C ASN A 109 -2.66 -25.04 -4.18
N VAL A 110 -2.28 -24.39 -5.29
CA VAL A 110 -2.50 -22.95 -5.44
C VAL A 110 -3.99 -22.66 -5.58
N THR A 111 -4.39 -21.46 -5.18
CA THR A 111 -5.70 -20.90 -5.47
C THR A 111 -5.50 -19.60 -6.23
N PHE A 112 -5.45 -19.72 -7.56
CA PHE A 112 -5.38 -18.58 -8.47
C PHE A 112 -6.74 -18.38 -9.14
N GLY A 113 -7.46 -17.39 -8.64
CA GLY A 113 -8.85 -17.12 -9.00
C GLY A 113 -9.03 -15.84 -9.81
N GLU A 114 -9.89 -15.91 -10.81
CA GLU A 114 -10.43 -14.74 -11.50
C GLU A 114 -11.97 -14.78 -11.45
N TYR A 115 -12.63 -13.65 -11.18
CA TYR A 115 -14.08 -13.55 -11.18
C TYR A 115 -14.56 -12.19 -11.72
N ASN A 116 -15.47 -12.19 -12.69
CA ASN A 116 -16.15 -10.98 -13.18
C ASN A 116 -15.17 -9.83 -13.54
N ASN A 117 -13.99 -10.19 -14.05
CA ASN A 117 -13.01 -9.20 -14.51
C ASN A 117 -13.37 -8.74 -15.94
N THR A 118 -13.02 -7.50 -16.26
CA THR A 118 -13.27 -6.89 -17.57
C THR A 118 -11.97 -6.39 -18.20
N GLY A 119 -12.03 -5.92 -19.45
CA GLY A 119 -10.85 -5.41 -20.16
C GLY A 119 -10.17 -6.48 -21.04
N PRO A 120 -9.24 -6.04 -21.91
CA PRO A 120 -8.63 -6.90 -22.94
C PRO A 120 -7.69 -7.98 -22.37
N GLY A 121 -7.23 -7.85 -21.13
CA GLY A 121 -6.44 -8.85 -20.42
C GLY A 121 -7.27 -9.84 -19.60
N ALA A 122 -8.60 -9.66 -19.50
CA ALA A 122 -9.46 -10.50 -18.69
C ALA A 122 -9.67 -11.91 -19.28
N TRP A 123 -10.02 -12.87 -18.43
CA TRP A 123 -10.32 -14.23 -18.86
C TRP A 123 -11.56 -14.23 -19.76
N VAL A 124 -11.35 -14.52 -21.04
CA VAL A 124 -12.43 -14.63 -22.03
C VAL A 124 -13.17 -15.96 -21.87
N SER A 125 -14.49 -15.92 -21.74
CA SER A 125 -15.31 -17.13 -21.66
C SER A 125 -15.06 -18.05 -22.86
N GLY A 126 -14.87 -19.35 -22.60
CA GLY A 126 -14.56 -20.35 -23.62
C GLY A 126 -13.07 -20.46 -24.00
N THR A 127 -12.19 -19.62 -23.45
CA THR A 127 -10.74 -19.80 -23.54
C THR A 127 -10.17 -20.39 -22.25
N ALA A 128 -8.99 -21.00 -22.32
CA ALA A 128 -8.30 -21.53 -21.16
C ALA A 128 -7.15 -20.59 -20.74
N ARG A 129 -7.07 -20.29 -19.45
CA ARG A 129 -5.81 -19.93 -18.78
C ARG A 129 -4.96 -21.20 -18.60
N VAL A 130 -3.85 -21.08 -17.88
CA VAL A 130 -3.14 -22.25 -17.35
C VAL A 130 -4.05 -23.17 -16.52
N SER A 131 -3.77 -24.47 -16.51
CA SER A 131 -4.63 -25.49 -15.90
C SER A 131 -4.79 -25.41 -14.38
N PHE A 132 -3.92 -24.68 -13.70
CA PHE A 132 -3.97 -24.45 -12.24
C PHE A 132 -4.66 -23.12 -11.86
N ALA A 133 -5.23 -22.40 -12.83
CA ALA A 133 -6.08 -21.24 -12.58
C ALA A 133 -7.56 -21.62 -12.60
N THR A 134 -8.38 -20.90 -11.84
CA THR A 134 -9.81 -21.13 -11.70
C THR A 134 -10.59 -19.89 -12.14
N ASN A 135 -11.45 -20.05 -13.15
CA ASN A 135 -12.50 -19.08 -13.44
C ASN A 135 -13.63 -19.33 -12.42
N MET A 136 -13.70 -18.49 -11.40
CA MET A 136 -14.54 -18.74 -10.23
C MET A 136 -16.02 -18.51 -10.55
N THR A 137 -16.88 -19.23 -9.85
CA THR A 137 -18.32 -18.98 -9.77
C THR A 137 -18.62 -17.93 -8.69
N ALA A 138 -19.84 -17.39 -8.69
CA ALA A 138 -20.30 -16.47 -7.65
C ALA A 138 -20.21 -17.08 -6.24
N ASP A 139 -20.57 -18.37 -6.10
CA ASP A 139 -20.50 -19.07 -4.81
C ASP A 139 -19.05 -19.25 -4.33
N GLN A 140 -18.12 -19.53 -5.25
CA GLN A 140 -16.69 -19.65 -4.92
C GLN A 140 -16.10 -18.31 -4.50
N VAL A 141 -16.39 -17.22 -5.22
CA VAL A 141 -15.80 -15.92 -4.93
C VAL A 141 -16.40 -15.25 -3.68
N ALA A 142 -17.61 -15.65 -3.24
CA ALA A 142 -18.28 -15.09 -2.07
C ALA A 142 -17.44 -15.20 -0.78
N GLY A 143 -16.59 -16.23 -0.69
CA GLY A 143 -15.64 -16.41 0.42
C GLY A 143 -14.42 -15.47 0.38
N TYR A 144 -14.27 -14.62 -0.64
CA TYR A 144 -13.15 -13.68 -0.81
C TYR A 144 -13.58 -12.24 -0.57
N SER A 145 -14.24 -12.02 0.58
CA SER A 145 -14.58 -10.69 1.09
C SER A 145 -13.52 -10.17 2.06
N LEU A 146 -13.49 -8.84 2.26
CA LEU A 146 -12.62 -8.18 3.23
C LEU A 146 -12.77 -8.76 4.63
N SER A 147 -14.00 -8.87 5.14
CA SER A 147 -14.28 -9.40 6.48
C SER A 147 -13.91 -10.89 6.64
N THR A 148 -13.95 -11.68 5.57
CA THR A 148 -13.58 -13.10 5.64
C THR A 148 -12.07 -13.28 5.79
N TRP A 149 -11.27 -12.47 5.07
CA TRP A 149 -9.82 -12.67 5.00
C TRP A 149 -9.03 -11.79 5.96
N VAL A 150 -9.48 -10.56 6.19
CA VAL A 150 -8.87 -9.65 7.16
C VAL A 150 -9.47 -9.87 8.56
N GLY A 151 -10.73 -10.30 8.65
CA GLY A 151 -11.40 -10.53 9.93
C GLY A 151 -11.98 -9.24 10.50
N ASP A 152 -11.25 -8.62 11.43
CA ASP A 152 -11.63 -7.33 12.01
C ASP A 152 -11.51 -6.21 10.96
N THR A 153 -12.47 -5.29 10.94
CA THR A 153 -12.46 -4.11 10.07
C THR A 153 -12.61 -2.80 10.86
N SER A 154 -12.60 -2.87 12.20
CA SER A 154 -12.76 -1.71 13.08
C SER A 154 -11.59 -0.72 13.03
N PHE A 155 -10.43 -1.15 12.54
CA PHE A 155 -9.25 -0.32 12.30
C PHE A 155 -9.36 0.54 11.02
N ILE A 156 -10.34 0.27 10.15
CA ILE A 156 -10.53 1.01 8.91
C ILE A 156 -11.24 2.32 9.23
N ASP A 157 -10.60 3.44 8.89
CA ASP A 157 -11.19 4.76 8.93
C ASP A 157 -12.28 4.86 7.86
N GLN A 158 -13.54 4.84 8.29
CA GLN A 158 -14.70 4.88 7.40
C GLN A 158 -14.88 6.24 6.71
N THR A 159 -14.34 7.34 7.26
CA THR A 159 -14.34 8.61 6.53
C THR A 159 -13.48 8.49 5.29
N ALA A 160 -12.28 7.94 5.44
CA ALA A 160 -11.32 7.79 4.37
C ALA A 160 -11.74 6.69 3.37
N TRP A 161 -12.25 5.55 3.84
CA TRP A 161 -12.76 4.45 3.01
C TRP A 161 -13.85 4.88 2.01
N ASN A 162 -14.65 5.89 2.38
CA ASN A 162 -15.73 6.40 1.55
C ASN A 162 -15.27 7.50 0.58
N TYR A 163 -13.98 7.79 0.46
CA TYR A 163 -13.47 8.69 -0.56
C TYR A 163 -13.72 8.12 -1.96
N GLU A 164 -14.09 9.01 -2.87
CA GLU A 164 -14.14 8.66 -4.29
C GLU A 164 -12.72 8.35 -4.77
N PRO A 165 -12.53 7.32 -5.60
CA PRO A 165 -11.22 6.99 -6.10
C PRO A 165 -10.54 8.17 -6.80
N SER A 166 -9.23 8.35 -6.58
CA SER A 166 -8.43 9.44 -7.14
C SER A 166 -8.12 9.28 -8.65
N TRP A 167 -8.80 8.33 -9.29
CA TRP A 167 -8.75 7.95 -10.69
C TRP A 167 -10.11 7.52 -11.23
N SER A 168 -10.22 7.57 -12.55
CA SER A 168 -11.33 6.99 -13.29
C SER A 168 -10.98 5.59 -13.78
N PHE A 169 -11.87 4.63 -13.55
CA PHE A 169 -11.82 3.36 -14.26
C PHE A 169 -12.08 3.59 -15.75
N PRO A 170 -11.41 2.87 -16.65
CA PRO A 170 -11.84 2.79 -18.05
C PRO A 170 -13.32 2.42 -18.05
N ALA A 171 -14.14 3.15 -18.83
CA ALA A 171 -15.58 2.95 -18.83
C ALA A 171 -15.90 1.47 -19.10
N SER A 172 -16.40 0.78 -18.08
CA SER A 172 -17.04 -0.52 -18.27
C SER A 172 -18.25 -0.29 -19.16
N THR A 173 -18.41 -1.08 -20.22
CA THR A 173 -19.59 -1.06 -21.11
C THR A 173 -20.87 -1.57 -20.44
N THR A 174 -20.99 -1.45 -19.12
CA THR A 174 -22.19 -1.75 -18.35
C THR A 174 -22.93 -0.47 -18.03
N THR A 175 -24.01 -0.23 -18.78
CA THR A 175 -25.03 0.78 -18.48
C THR A 175 -25.68 0.51 -17.12
N GLY A 176 -25.27 1.28 -16.12
CA GLY A 176 -25.89 1.31 -14.80
C GLY A 176 -25.62 2.65 -14.14
N SER A 177 -26.51 3.61 -14.35
CA SER A 177 -26.47 4.91 -13.71
C SER A 177 -26.82 4.74 -12.22
N ALA A 178 -25.82 4.86 -11.35
CA ALA A 178 -26.04 5.11 -9.93
C ALA A 178 -25.76 6.59 -9.69
N SER A 179 -26.84 7.38 -9.58
CA SER A 179 -26.79 8.77 -9.17
C SER A 179 -26.69 8.82 -7.64
N SER A 180 -25.57 9.29 -7.10
CA SER A 180 -25.41 9.56 -5.67
C SER A 180 -25.64 11.05 -5.41
N THR A 181 -26.72 11.37 -4.71
CA THR A 181 -26.99 12.69 -4.18
C THR A 181 -26.27 12.84 -2.83
N SER A 182 -25.21 13.65 -2.79
CA SER A 182 -24.56 14.03 -1.53
C SER A 182 -25.42 15.07 -0.81
N SER A 183 -25.97 14.69 0.34
CA SER A 183 -26.61 15.63 1.27
C SER A 183 -25.61 15.97 2.37
N GLY A 184 -25.08 17.19 2.31
CA GLY A 184 -24.22 17.73 3.36
C GLY A 184 -24.99 17.92 4.65
N VAL A 185 -24.43 17.42 5.75
CA VAL A 185 -24.85 17.78 7.10
C VAL A 185 -23.61 18.27 7.84
N SER A 186 -23.53 19.59 8.03
CA SER A 186 -22.61 20.21 8.97
C SER A 186 -23.29 20.26 10.34
N GLY A 187 -22.67 19.65 11.36
CA GLY A 187 -23.01 19.82 12.76
C GLY A 187 -21.74 20.13 13.57
N PRO A 188 -21.76 21.06 14.54
CA PRO A 188 -20.56 21.47 15.25
C PRO A 188 -20.25 20.59 16.49
N THR A 189 -18.95 20.42 16.73
CA THR A 189 -18.25 20.09 18.01
C THR A 189 -18.67 18.87 18.82
N SER A 190 -17.81 17.85 18.82
CA SER A 190 -17.45 17.09 20.03
C SER A 190 -16.04 16.49 19.84
N THR A 191 -15.29 16.44 20.95
CA THR A 191 -13.90 15.98 21.10
C THR A 191 -13.46 14.90 20.11
N SER A 192 -12.45 15.20 19.28
CA SER A 192 -11.93 14.27 18.27
C SER A 192 -11.56 12.94 18.91
N SER A 193 -12.20 11.85 18.46
CA SER A 193 -11.83 10.51 18.88
C SER A 193 -10.37 10.21 18.47
N ILE A 194 -9.79 9.23 19.15
CA ILE A 194 -8.34 9.02 19.30
C ILE A 194 -7.65 8.58 17.98
N ASN A 195 -8.44 8.15 16.99
CA ASN A 195 -8.02 7.82 15.62
C ASN A 195 -8.90 8.56 14.58
N ALA A 196 -9.52 9.68 14.98
CA ALA A 196 -10.34 10.45 14.06
C ALA A 196 -9.48 10.99 12.91
N HIS A 197 -10.05 10.95 11.71
CA HIS A 197 -9.52 11.66 10.56
C HIS A 197 -9.26 13.14 10.92
N PRO A 198 -8.13 13.75 10.50
CA PRO A 198 -7.87 15.16 10.76
C PRO A 198 -8.87 16.06 10.03
N ASP A 199 -9.31 17.14 10.70
CA ASP A 199 -10.22 18.13 10.10
C ASP A 199 -9.50 19.07 9.10
N SER A 200 -8.17 19.21 9.21
CA SER A 200 -7.37 20.11 8.38
C SER A 200 -5.97 19.55 8.13
N GLY A 201 -5.51 19.68 6.88
CA GLY A 201 -4.13 19.43 6.47
C GLY A 201 -3.26 20.70 6.45
N SER A 202 -3.84 21.89 6.60
CA SER A 202 -3.15 23.18 6.47
C SER A 202 -3.08 23.99 7.77
N VAL A 203 -3.91 23.64 8.76
CA VAL A 203 -3.94 24.28 10.08
C VAL A 203 -3.48 23.27 11.13
N PRO A 204 -2.39 23.53 11.86
CA PRO A 204 -1.97 22.66 12.94
C PRO A 204 -3.07 22.50 14.00
N PRO A 205 -3.43 21.27 14.40
CA PRO A 205 -4.34 21.06 15.52
C PRO A 205 -3.82 21.70 16.81
N GLN A 206 -4.74 22.10 17.69
CA GLN A 206 -4.36 22.64 19.00
C GLN A 206 -3.47 21.64 19.74
N TYR A 207 -2.38 22.13 20.33
CA TYR A 207 -1.38 21.33 21.07
C TYR A 207 -0.58 20.34 20.23
N ALA A 208 -0.66 20.39 18.89
CA ALA A 208 0.23 19.61 18.06
C ALA A 208 1.69 20.04 18.28
N VAL A 209 2.59 19.07 18.37
CA VAL A 209 4.03 19.33 18.26
C VAL A 209 4.34 19.73 16.83
N ILE A 210 5.02 20.85 16.66
CA ILE A 210 5.27 21.44 15.34
C ILE A 210 6.65 21.07 14.82
N VAL A 211 6.71 20.68 13.55
CA VAL A 211 7.95 20.48 12.80
C VAL A 211 7.97 21.46 11.63
N SER A 212 9.08 22.17 11.45
CA SER A 212 9.34 23.00 10.27
C SER A 212 10.83 22.97 9.90
N ALA A 213 11.14 22.61 8.66
CA ALA A 213 12.51 22.54 8.16
C ALA A 213 13.27 23.88 8.26
N ASP A 214 12.57 25.01 8.12
CA ASP A 214 13.15 26.36 8.14
C ASP A 214 13.29 26.97 9.54
N GLY A 215 12.71 26.32 10.57
CA GLY A 215 12.65 26.80 11.94
C GLY A 215 11.93 28.15 12.13
N GLN A 216 11.18 28.63 11.13
CA GLN A 216 10.52 29.95 11.18
C GLN A 216 9.21 29.94 11.98
N HIS A 217 8.73 28.76 12.37
CA HIS A 217 7.54 28.60 13.17
C HIS A 217 7.89 28.56 14.66
N ASN A 218 7.12 29.29 15.48
CA ASN A 218 7.39 29.39 16.90
C ASN A 218 7.37 28.00 17.57
N ALA A 219 8.42 27.71 18.36
CA ALA A 219 8.61 26.44 19.08
C ALA A 219 8.58 25.18 18.19
N SER A 220 8.96 25.28 16.91
CA SER A 220 9.06 24.12 16.02
C SER A 220 10.37 23.36 16.17
N PHE A 221 10.32 22.03 16.10
CA PHE A 221 11.48 21.19 15.81
C PHE A 221 11.85 21.29 14.32
N THR A 222 13.11 21.06 13.97
CA THR A 222 13.57 21.12 12.57
C THR A 222 13.41 19.79 11.82
N ASN A 223 13.09 18.70 12.52
CA ASN A 223 12.90 17.37 11.94
C ASN A 223 11.94 16.52 12.78
N LEU A 224 11.42 15.43 12.20
CA LEU A 224 10.44 14.56 12.83
C LEU A 224 11.07 13.71 13.94
N THR A 225 12.33 13.31 13.81
CA THR A 225 13.04 12.54 14.84
C THR A 225 13.08 13.28 16.18
N ALA A 226 13.41 14.57 16.17
CA ALA A 226 13.47 15.40 17.37
C ALA A 226 12.07 15.65 17.96
N ALA A 227 11.05 15.85 17.11
CA ALA A 227 9.67 15.98 17.56
C ALA A 227 9.17 14.69 18.24
N LEU A 228 9.43 13.52 17.66
CA LEU A 228 9.10 12.23 18.26
C LEU A 228 9.79 12.03 19.61
N ALA A 229 11.08 12.39 19.71
CA ALA A 229 11.85 12.30 20.95
C ALA A 229 11.34 13.24 22.06
N SER A 230 10.61 14.31 21.70
CA SER A 230 10.02 15.25 22.65
C SER A 230 8.71 14.77 23.28
N LEU A 231 8.07 13.75 22.69
CA LEU A 231 6.79 13.25 23.16
C LEU A 231 6.94 12.55 24.53
N PRO A 232 5.95 12.67 25.44
CA PRO A 232 5.99 11.97 26.72
C PRO A 232 5.94 10.46 26.50
N ASN A 233 6.79 9.71 27.20
CA ASN A 233 6.80 8.24 27.15
C ASN A 233 5.69 7.63 28.03
N ASP A 234 4.43 7.86 27.63
CA ASP A 234 3.24 7.39 28.32
C ASP A 234 2.14 6.98 27.31
N SER A 235 0.94 6.70 27.82
CA SER A 235 -0.22 6.28 27.03
C SER A 235 -1.07 7.44 26.49
N THR A 236 -0.66 8.69 26.69
CA THR A 236 -1.42 9.85 26.17
C THR A 236 -1.35 9.88 24.65
N ASN A 237 -2.32 10.49 23.98
CA ASN A 237 -2.26 10.60 22.52
C ASN A 237 -1.50 11.86 22.12
N GLN A 238 -0.70 11.75 21.07
CA GLN A 238 0.14 12.84 20.61
C GLN A 238 -0.15 13.12 19.13
N THR A 239 -0.18 14.39 18.77
CA THR A 239 -0.27 14.82 17.38
C THR A 239 0.99 15.60 17.02
N ILE A 240 1.61 15.26 15.90
CA ILE A 240 2.69 16.02 15.28
C ILE A 240 2.14 16.62 13.99
N PHE A 241 2.38 17.91 13.77
CA PHE A 241 2.11 18.58 12.51
C PHE A 241 3.42 19.02 11.85
N ILE A 242 3.59 18.68 10.58
CA ILE A 242 4.80 18.96 9.81
C ILE A 242 4.48 19.97 8.72
N TYR A 243 5.10 21.15 8.77
CA TYR A 243 4.99 22.14 7.71
C TYR A 243 5.67 21.66 6.41
N ALA A 244 5.21 22.21 5.29
CA ALA A 244 5.75 21.93 3.97
C ALA A 244 7.27 22.09 3.95
N GLY A 245 7.96 21.16 3.29
CA GLY A 245 9.42 21.17 3.24
C GLY A 245 10.02 19.80 2.96
N SER A 246 11.34 19.82 2.80
CA SER A 246 12.16 18.63 2.63
C SER A 246 12.96 18.35 3.90
N TYR A 247 12.85 17.13 4.40
CA TYR A 247 13.48 16.67 5.64
C TYR A 247 14.42 15.52 5.28
N ASN A 248 15.73 15.71 5.45
CA ASN A 248 16.72 14.67 5.16
C ASN A 248 17.11 13.97 6.46
N GLU A 249 16.44 12.87 6.79
CA GLU A 249 16.63 12.11 8.02
C GLU A 249 16.19 10.65 7.85
N GLN A 250 16.88 9.74 8.56
CA GLN A 250 16.34 8.43 8.85
C GLN A 250 15.55 8.52 10.15
N ILE A 251 14.26 8.21 10.12
CA ILE A 251 13.42 8.26 11.31
C ILE A 251 13.57 6.93 12.07
N PRO A 252 14.06 6.95 13.32
CA PRO A 252 14.16 5.74 14.14
C PRO A 252 12.80 5.06 14.31
N SER A 253 12.82 3.76 14.60
CA SER A 253 11.59 3.01 14.82
C SER A 253 10.71 3.66 15.89
N ILE A 254 9.50 4.08 15.49
CA ILE A 254 8.55 4.72 16.40
C ILE A 254 8.04 3.68 17.39
N ASN A 255 8.48 3.84 18.64
CA ASN A 255 8.17 2.93 19.74
C ASN A 255 7.69 3.71 20.97
N ARG A 256 6.37 3.86 21.08
CA ARG A 256 5.73 4.59 22.17
C ARG A 256 4.45 3.88 22.63
N PRO A 257 4.07 3.92 23.93
CA PRO A 257 2.86 3.27 24.40
C PRO A 257 1.55 3.88 23.88
N GLY A 258 1.46 5.22 23.83
CA GLY A 258 0.26 5.93 23.36
C GLY A 258 0.27 6.19 21.86
N ALA A 259 -0.92 6.49 21.31
CA ALA A 259 -1.12 6.73 19.90
C ALA A 259 -0.37 7.98 19.39
N ILE A 260 0.05 7.94 18.12
CA ILE A 260 0.71 9.06 17.44
C ILE A 260 0.00 9.33 16.12
N ARG A 261 -0.43 10.57 15.91
CA ARG A 261 -0.92 11.05 14.62
C ARG A 261 0.04 12.08 14.04
N VAL A 262 0.59 11.80 12.88
CA VAL A 262 1.52 12.69 12.17
C VAL A 262 0.81 13.24 10.93
N ILE A 263 0.65 14.56 10.87
CA ILE A 263 -0.04 15.25 9.78
C ILE A 263 1.00 16.06 9.02
N GLY A 264 1.26 15.67 7.77
CA GLY A 264 2.01 16.47 6.82
C GLY A 264 1.14 17.58 6.27
N TYR A 265 1.72 18.77 6.09
CA TYR A 265 1.04 19.90 5.48
C TYR A 265 0.55 19.53 4.07
N THR A 266 -0.72 19.81 3.82
CA THR A 266 -1.32 19.84 2.50
C THR A 266 -2.35 20.96 2.42
N SER A 267 -2.49 21.56 1.23
CA SER A 267 -3.53 22.55 0.96
C SER A 267 -4.91 21.93 0.69
N SER A 268 -4.97 20.62 0.45
CA SER A 268 -6.20 19.87 0.22
C SER A 268 -6.71 19.23 1.52
N SER A 269 -7.81 18.48 1.43
CA SER A 269 -8.30 17.73 2.59
C SER A 269 -7.30 16.61 2.92
N PRO A 270 -6.90 16.46 4.19
CA PRO A 270 -5.88 15.49 4.57
C PRO A 270 -6.31 14.08 4.18
N GLY A 271 -5.36 13.25 3.79
CA GLY A 271 -5.57 11.84 3.44
C GLY A 271 -6.30 11.55 2.13
N GLN A 272 -6.88 12.54 1.43
CA GLN A 272 -7.67 12.28 0.22
C GLN A 272 -6.83 11.89 -1.00
N SER A 273 -5.60 12.39 -1.10
CA SER A 273 -4.73 12.18 -2.26
C SER A 273 -3.27 12.36 -1.87
N TYR A 274 -2.39 11.54 -2.42
CA TYR A 274 -0.93 11.68 -2.31
C TYR A 274 -0.36 12.78 -3.23
N LYS A 275 -1.12 13.27 -4.21
CA LYS A 275 -0.60 14.13 -5.29
C LYS A 275 -0.23 15.54 -4.83
N ASP A 276 -0.86 16.03 -3.77
CA ASP A 276 -0.65 17.39 -3.24
C ASP A 276 0.23 17.40 -1.98
N ASN A 277 0.95 16.31 -1.73
CA ASN A 277 1.86 16.21 -0.59
C ASN A 277 2.96 17.26 -0.71
N SER A 278 3.09 18.09 0.33
CA SER A 278 4.10 19.15 0.40
C SER A 278 5.21 18.86 1.42
N VAL A 279 5.15 17.70 2.08
CA VAL A 279 6.15 17.22 3.03
C VAL A 279 6.84 16.01 2.45
N THR A 280 8.17 16.09 2.32
CA THR A 280 8.99 14.98 1.85
C THR A 280 10.07 14.66 2.87
N VAL A 281 10.08 13.42 3.35
CA VAL A 281 11.15 12.86 4.17
C VAL A 281 12.01 11.95 3.28
N THR A 282 13.30 12.20 3.25
CA THR A 282 14.26 11.45 2.43
C THR A 282 15.40 10.93 3.28
N PHE A 283 15.84 9.71 2.98
CA PHE A 283 17.09 9.14 3.46
C PHE A 283 17.71 8.28 2.36
N ALA A 284 19.04 8.12 2.36
CA ALA A 284 19.72 7.28 1.37
C ALA A 284 20.43 6.13 2.09
N ARG A 285 19.89 4.91 1.97
CA ARG A 285 20.53 3.71 2.47
C ARG A 285 19.98 2.48 1.77
N GLY A 286 20.86 1.63 1.26
CA GLY A 286 20.50 0.30 0.81
C GLY A 286 21.47 -0.78 1.25
N LEU A 287 21.15 -2.01 0.89
CA LEU A 287 21.95 -3.20 1.16
C LEU A 287 21.84 -4.19 0.02
N SER A 288 22.94 -4.86 -0.33
CA SER A 288 22.87 -6.02 -1.20
C SER A 288 22.17 -7.17 -0.47
N VAL A 289 21.30 -7.90 -1.17
CA VAL A 289 20.66 -9.14 -0.67
C VAL A 289 21.20 -10.41 -1.32
N SER A 290 22.27 -10.29 -2.10
CA SER A 290 22.91 -11.41 -2.80
C SER A 290 24.44 -11.38 -2.65
N PRO A 291 24.99 -11.69 -1.46
CA PRO A 291 24.29 -12.06 -0.23
C PRO A 291 23.99 -10.86 0.68
N LEU A 292 22.99 -11.01 1.57
CA LEU A 292 22.80 -10.08 2.68
C LEU A 292 24.03 -10.10 3.61
N PRO A 293 24.63 -8.94 3.95
CA PRO A 293 25.73 -8.88 4.91
C PRO A 293 25.35 -9.49 6.27
N SER A 294 26.25 -10.28 6.84
CA SER A 294 26.02 -10.94 8.13
C SER A 294 25.72 -9.92 9.24
N GLY A 295 24.63 -10.14 9.97
CA GLY A 295 24.21 -9.27 11.08
C GLY A 295 23.33 -8.08 10.69
N HIS A 296 23.01 -7.94 9.39
CA HIS A 296 22.14 -6.90 8.87
C HIS A 296 20.76 -7.43 8.51
N SER A 297 19.79 -6.53 8.38
CA SER A 297 18.42 -6.83 7.92
C SER A 297 17.95 -5.76 6.95
N ASP A 298 17.25 -6.13 5.89
CA ASP A 298 16.68 -5.22 4.89
C ASP A 298 15.88 -4.08 5.53
N ALA A 299 15.18 -4.37 6.64
CA ALA A 299 14.41 -3.41 7.44
C ALA A 299 15.22 -2.18 7.89
N GLU A 300 16.55 -2.29 8.05
CA GLU A 300 17.42 -1.20 8.48
C GLU A 300 17.64 -0.12 7.42
N THR A 301 17.29 -0.41 6.16
CA THR A 301 17.39 0.54 5.04
C THR A 301 16.25 1.54 5.03
N ALA A 302 15.17 1.29 5.79
CA ALA A 302 13.96 2.09 5.78
C ALA A 302 14.19 3.56 6.18
N THR A 303 13.60 4.49 5.40
CA THR A 303 13.52 5.92 5.77
C THR A 303 12.67 6.13 7.03
N ILE A 304 11.58 5.37 7.18
CA ILE A 304 10.74 5.35 8.38
C ILE A 304 10.49 3.91 8.85
N ALA A 305 10.50 3.70 10.17
CA ALA A 305 10.06 2.45 10.77
C ALA A 305 9.08 2.66 11.93
N THR A 306 8.23 1.66 12.17
CA THR A 306 7.36 1.60 13.36
C THR A 306 7.62 0.32 14.14
N ALA A 307 7.39 0.35 15.46
CA ALA A 307 7.41 -0.84 16.32
C ALA A 307 6.26 -0.87 17.34
N SER A 308 5.50 0.21 17.44
CA SER A 308 4.36 0.36 18.36
C SER A 308 3.04 0.45 17.60
N ASN A 309 1.92 0.52 18.34
CA ASN A 309 0.57 0.44 17.81
C ASN A 309 -0.07 1.82 17.67
N ARG A 310 -1.16 1.93 16.89
CA ARG A 310 -1.99 3.15 16.81
C ARG A 310 -1.20 4.36 16.30
N ILE A 311 -0.55 4.19 15.16
CA ILE A 311 0.22 5.25 14.49
C ILE A 311 -0.47 5.57 13.17
N SER A 312 -0.73 6.84 12.91
CA SER A 312 -1.31 7.29 11.64
C SER A 312 -0.49 8.41 11.00
N PHE A 313 -0.22 8.31 9.71
CA PHE A 313 0.44 9.34 8.92
C PHE A 313 -0.49 9.88 7.82
N TYR A 314 -0.42 11.19 7.60
CA TYR A 314 -1.20 11.87 6.56
C TYR A 314 -0.29 12.71 5.67
N ASN A 315 -0.41 12.57 4.35
CA ASN A 315 0.18 13.46 3.34
C ASN A 315 1.70 13.68 3.42
N ILE A 316 2.46 12.62 3.67
CA ILE A 316 3.93 12.65 3.70
C ILE A 316 4.48 11.73 2.61
N ASN A 317 5.47 12.22 1.87
CA ASN A 317 6.27 11.41 0.96
C ASN A 317 7.47 10.83 1.71
N PHE A 318 7.59 9.51 1.76
CA PHE A 318 8.74 8.80 2.30
C PHE A 318 9.58 8.26 1.14
N ILE A 319 10.81 8.76 1.02
CA ILE A 319 11.70 8.41 -0.08
C ILE A 319 12.96 7.78 0.49
N ASN A 320 13.30 6.59 0.02
CA ASN A 320 14.66 6.10 0.06
C ASN A 320 15.34 6.44 -1.26
N SER A 321 16.26 7.40 -1.24
CA SER A 321 16.87 7.94 -2.45
C SER A 321 18.05 7.12 -2.96
N ASP A 322 18.42 6.04 -2.28
CA ASP A 322 19.49 5.16 -2.74
C ASP A 322 19.00 4.27 -3.89
N ASN A 323 19.85 4.04 -4.89
CA ASN A 323 19.60 3.16 -6.05
C ASN A 323 18.27 3.41 -6.82
N LEU A 324 17.72 4.64 -6.82
CA LEU A 324 16.48 4.94 -7.56
C LEU A 324 16.61 4.81 -9.09
N ASP A 325 17.83 4.82 -9.61
CA ASP A 325 18.14 4.54 -11.02
C ASP A 325 18.18 3.04 -11.35
N GLY A 326 18.17 2.18 -10.33
CA GLY A 326 18.19 0.73 -10.47
C GLY A 326 19.48 0.17 -11.04
N LEU A 327 20.59 0.91 -10.96
CA LEU A 327 21.88 0.46 -11.49
C LEU A 327 22.47 -0.69 -10.66
N GLU A 328 22.13 -0.78 -9.38
CA GLU A 328 22.53 -1.89 -8.51
C GLU A 328 21.44 -2.97 -8.46
N ALA A 329 21.79 -4.17 -8.92
CA ALA A 329 20.90 -5.33 -8.87
C ALA A 329 20.94 -6.02 -7.50
N ASN A 330 19.81 -6.60 -7.08
CA ASN A 330 19.66 -7.29 -5.79
C ASN A 330 20.03 -6.37 -4.61
N TYR A 331 19.46 -5.18 -4.59
CA TYR A 331 19.82 -4.11 -3.66
C TYR A 331 18.55 -3.45 -3.11
N VAL A 332 18.27 -3.69 -1.83
CA VAL A 332 17.06 -3.26 -1.13
C VAL A 332 17.18 -1.84 -0.63
N THR A 333 16.13 -1.05 -0.83
CA THR A 333 16.05 0.37 -0.44
C THR A 333 14.64 0.68 0.04
N LEU A 334 14.31 0.19 1.24
CA LEU A 334 12.98 0.38 1.81
C LEU A 334 12.73 1.88 2.04
N ALA A 335 11.56 2.38 1.63
CA ALA A 335 11.04 3.65 2.10
C ALA A 335 10.46 3.50 3.52
N ALA A 336 9.79 2.37 3.78
CA ALA A 336 9.13 2.14 5.06
C ALA A 336 9.18 0.67 5.52
N SER A 337 9.36 0.49 6.84
CA SER A 337 9.34 -0.80 7.54
C SER A 337 8.33 -0.78 8.68
N ILE A 338 7.16 -1.37 8.45
CA ILE A 338 5.97 -1.18 9.29
C ILE A 338 5.68 -2.41 10.14
N TYR A 339 5.89 -2.26 11.45
CA TYR A 339 5.46 -3.19 12.48
C TYR A 339 4.42 -2.55 13.42
N GLY A 340 3.70 -3.39 14.15
CA GLY A 340 2.64 -2.96 15.06
C GLY A 340 1.23 -3.19 14.51
N ASN A 341 0.26 -2.84 15.33
CA ASN A 341 -1.17 -2.99 15.08
C ASN A 341 -1.86 -1.62 15.00
N ASP A 342 -2.90 -1.51 14.18
CA ASP A 342 -3.66 -0.28 13.96
C ASP A 342 -2.74 0.84 13.42
N ILE A 343 -2.07 0.55 12.30
CA ILE A 343 -1.19 1.52 11.61
C ILE A 343 -1.90 2.03 10.37
N GLY A 344 -2.01 3.35 10.23
CA GLY A 344 -2.70 4.02 9.12
C GLY A 344 -1.77 4.90 8.30
N PHE A 345 -1.89 4.86 6.99
CA PHE A 345 -1.27 5.80 6.06
C PHE A 345 -2.36 6.33 5.12
N TYR A 346 -2.48 7.66 5.07
CA TYR A 346 -3.54 8.33 4.32
C TYR A 346 -2.93 9.39 3.41
N GLY A 347 -3.07 9.24 2.10
CA GLY A 347 -2.45 10.17 1.16
C GLY A 347 -0.92 10.18 1.22
N CYS A 348 -0.27 9.12 1.74
CA CYS A 348 1.19 9.06 1.80
C CYS A 348 1.78 8.50 0.49
N SER A 349 3.06 8.75 0.23
CA SER A 349 3.78 8.05 -0.83
C SER A 349 5.02 7.34 -0.30
N PHE A 350 5.36 6.21 -0.92
CA PHE A 350 6.55 5.42 -0.60
C PHE A 350 7.36 5.20 -1.87
N GLN A 351 8.59 5.70 -1.89
CA GLN A 351 9.46 5.56 -3.05
C GLN A 351 10.80 4.94 -2.66
N GLY A 352 11.15 3.87 -3.35
CA GLY A 352 12.40 3.13 -3.22
C GLY A 352 12.62 2.31 -4.49
N TRP A 353 13.55 1.36 -4.45
CA TRP A 353 13.86 0.48 -5.58
C TRP A 353 13.36 -0.95 -5.35
N GLN A 354 14.06 -1.71 -4.51
CA GLN A 354 13.66 -3.07 -4.14
C GLN A 354 13.12 -3.07 -2.70
N ASP A 355 12.01 -3.78 -2.53
CA ASP A 355 11.30 -3.97 -1.25
C ASP A 355 10.80 -2.67 -0.60
N THR A 356 10.49 -1.64 -1.40
CA THR A 356 10.08 -0.27 -1.00
C THR A 356 9.19 -0.18 0.25
N LEU A 357 8.19 -1.06 0.41
CA LEU A 357 7.31 -1.08 1.57
C LEU A 357 7.27 -2.47 2.20
N LEU A 358 7.82 -2.58 3.41
CA LEU A 358 7.75 -3.80 4.20
C LEU A 358 6.60 -3.73 5.22
N THR A 359 5.59 -4.58 5.06
CA THR A 359 4.49 -4.77 6.03
C THR A 359 4.84 -5.91 6.99
N GLY A 360 5.87 -5.69 7.81
CA GLY A 360 6.57 -6.73 8.58
C GLY A 360 5.88 -7.25 9.84
N ALA A 361 4.71 -6.71 10.22
CA ALA A 361 3.98 -7.17 11.39
C ALA A 361 3.50 -8.63 11.22
N THR A 362 3.98 -9.54 12.08
CA THR A 362 3.49 -10.94 12.11
C THR A 362 2.05 -11.05 12.60
N THR A 363 1.60 -10.04 13.35
CA THR A 363 0.23 -9.82 13.79
C THR A 363 -0.06 -8.33 13.80
N GLY A 364 -1.26 -7.94 13.36
CA GLY A 364 -1.71 -6.56 13.43
C GLY A 364 -2.38 -6.09 12.15
N TYR A 365 -3.11 -4.99 12.26
CA TYR A 365 -3.85 -4.38 11.16
C TYR A 365 -3.14 -3.14 10.66
N GLN A 366 -3.05 -3.03 9.33
CA GLN A 366 -2.50 -1.87 8.64
C GLN A 366 -3.47 -1.41 7.57
N TYR A 367 -3.68 -0.10 7.47
CA TYR A 367 -4.57 0.53 6.51
C TYR A 367 -3.82 1.58 5.69
N TYR A 368 -3.93 1.48 4.38
CA TYR A 368 -3.39 2.43 3.43
C TYR A 368 -4.55 2.94 2.59
N GLU A 369 -4.76 4.25 2.57
CA GLU A 369 -5.81 4.92 1.80
C GLU A 369 -5.21 6.00 0.94
N SER A 370 -5.56 6.02 -0.35
CA SER A 370 -5.11 7.05 -1.30
C SER A 370 -3.58 7.24 -1.32
N CYS A 371 -2.82 6.15 -1.12
CA CYS A 371 -1.34 6.19 -1.12
C CYS A 371 -0.74 5.91 -2.50
N TYR A 372 0.56 6.21 -2.67
CA TYR A 372 1.38 5.86 -3.84
C TYR A 372 2.55 4.96 -3.46
#